data_AF-A0A0A7I9V4-F1
#
_entry.id   AF-A0A0A7I9V4-F1
#
_cell.length_a   1.000
_cell.length_b   1.000
_cell.length_c   1.000
_cell.angle_alpha   90.00
_cell.angle_beta   90.00
_cell.angle_gamma   90.00
#
_symmetry.space_group_name_H-M   'P 1'
#
loop_
_entity.id
_entity.type
_entity.pdbx_description
1 polymer ?
#
loop_
_entity_poly.entity_id
_entity_poly.type
_entity_poly.pdbx_seq_one_letter_code
_entity_poly.pdbx_strand_id
1 'polypeptide(L)'
;MRKTLGRVDDCDRTDLHAFSDAAFVTRRKTGLKRIHGTMLVVGGVMDVLEIALLAIWIMIGNWVPFVIGLVPIVLLGVGISVYYFRSVAYLCPNCHTVFRPKFSRMFWSAHTPYSRKLVCPNCRYDGWCLEVPAAHTGTDMETGEPMIIV
;
A
#
# COMPACT_ATOMS: atom_id res chain seq x y z
N MET A 1 6.21 -31.83 -38.13
CA MET A 1 5.04 -31.00 -37.75
C MET A 1 4.91 -30.69 -36.26
N ARG A 2 5.28 -31.59 -35.33
CA ARG A 2 5.13 -31.30 -33.88
C ARG A 2 6.03 -30.17 -33.33
N LYS A 3 7.23 -29.99 -33.89
CA LYS A 3 8.18 -28.93 -33.47
C LYS A 3 7.74 -27.50 -33.83
N THR A 4 6.99 -27.33 -34.92
CA THR A 4 6.56 -25.99 -35.37
C THR A 4 5.36 -25.48 -34.57
N LEU A 5 4.46 -26.36 -34.13
CA LEU A 5 3.34 -25.99 -33.24
C LEU A 5 3.84 -25.55 -31.87
N GLY A 6 4.75 -26.32 -31.23
CA GLY A 6 5.32 -25.94 -29.94
C GLY A 6 6.11 -24.64 -29.96
N ARG A 7 6.65 -24.20 -31.11
CA ARG A 7 7.33 -22.91 -31.26
C ARG A 7 6.35 -21.73 -31.37
N VAL A 8 5.15 -21.94 -31.91
CA VAL A 8 4.11 -20.90 -32.00
C VAL A 8 3.45 -20.71 -30.64
N ASP A 9 3.19 -21.79 -29.91
CA ASP A 9 2.61 -21.75 -28.55
C ASP A 9 3.54 -21.05 -27.54
N ASP A 10 4.86 -21.17 -27.70
CA ASP A 10 5.86 -20.58 -26.80
C ASP A 10 6.00 -19.05 -27.01
N CYS A 11 5.91 -18.57 -28.26
CA CYS A 11 5.89 -17.14 -28.56
C CYS A 11 4.64 -16.46 -27.98
N ASP A 12 3.45 -17.05 -28.19
CA ASP A 12 2.19 -16.48 -27.71
C ASP A 12 2.14 -16.43 -26.17
N ARG A 13 2.66 -17.47 -25.50
CA ARG A 13 2.82 -17.49 -24.03
C ARG A 13 3.72 -16.36 -23.54
N THR A 14 4.88 -16.17 -24.18
CA THR A 14 5.85 -15.14 -23.78
C THR A 14 5.28 -13.73 -23.95
N ASP A 15 4.59 -13.48 -25.06
CA ASP A 15 3.93 -12.21 -25.34
C ASP A 15 2.81 -11.94 -24.33
N LEU A 16 1.98 -12.94 -24.02
CA LEU A 16 0.92 -12.83 -23.01
C LEU A 16 1.48 -12.47 -21.61
N HIS A 17 2.57 -13.10 -21.19
CA HIS A 17 3.24 -12.76 -19.93
C HIS A 17 3.78 -11.32 -19.94
N ALA A 18 4.40 -10.88 -21.03
CA ALA A 18 4.90 -9.51 -21.14
C ALA A 18 3.78 -8.45 -21.05
N PHE A 19 2.63 -8.69 -21.69
CA PHE A 19 1.46 -7.81 -21.57
C PHE A 19 0.88 -7.81 -20.16
N SER A 20 0.80 -8.99 -19.55
CA SER A 20 0.31 -9.19 -18.18
C SER A 20 1.16 -8.42 -17.17
N ASP A 21 2.49 -8.50 -17.28
CA ASP A 21 3.44 -7.80 -16.41
C ASP A 21 3.35 -6.27 -16.58
N ALA A 22 3.27 -5.78 -17.82
CA ALA A 22 3.12 -4.35 -18.09
C ALA A 22 1.80 -3.79 -17.52
N ALA A 23 0.71 -4.54 -17.67
CA ALA A 23 -0.59 -4.20 -17.11
C ALA A 23 -0.57 -4.21 -15.58
N PHE A 24 0.08 -5.21 -14.96
CA PHE A 24 0.23 -5.31 -13.51
C PHE A 24 1.01 -4.13 -12.93
N VAL A 25 2.19 -3.82 -13.49
CA VAL A 25 3.03 -2.72 -13.00
C VAL A 25 2.28 -1.38 -13.09
N THR A 26 1.61 -1.13 -14.21
CA THR A 26 0.87 0.13 -14.41
C THR A 26 -0.30 0.25 -13.45
N ARG A 27 -1.10 -0.82 -13.31
CA ARG A 27 -2.27 -0.87 -12.41
C ARG A 27 -1.86 -0.78 -10.95
N ARG A 28 -0.78 -1.46 -10.55
CA ARG A 28 -0.18 -1.34 -9.21
C ARG A 28 0.18 0.12 -8.93
N LYS A 29 0.93 0.76 -9.85
CA LYS A 29 1.37 2.16 -9.69
C LYS A 29 0.20 3.12 -9.56
N THR A 30 -0.85 3.01 -10.38
CA THR A 30 -2.00 3.92 -10.31
C THR A 30 -2.82 3.74 -9.04
N GLY A 31 -3.08 2.49 -8.61
CA GLY A 31 -3.77 2.21 -7.36
C GLY A 31 -3.01 2.72 -6.14
N LEU A 32 -1.69 2.47 -6.09
CA LEU A 32 -0.85 2.92 -4.98
C LEU A 32 -0.70 4.44 -4.94
N LYS A 33 -0.54 5.09 -6.11
CA LYS A 33 -0.51 6.56 -6.22
C LYS A 33 -1.79 7.20 -5.73
N ARG A 34 -2.96 6.60 -5.97
CA ARG A 34 -4.24 7.10 -5.46
C ARG A 34 -4.27 7.08 -3.93
N ILE A 35 -3.91 5.95 -3.33
CA ILE A 35 -3.90 5.78 -1.86
C ILE A 35 -2.92 6.77 -1.21
N HIS A 36 -1.69 6.84 -1.71
CA HIS A 36 -0.67 7.74 -1.20
C HIS A 36 -1.02 9.21 -1.46
N GLY A 37 -1.60 9.52 -2.62
CA GLY A 37 -2.09 10.87 -2.94
C GLY A 37 -3.20 11.32 -2.00
N THR A 38 -4.16 10.45 -1.69
CA THR A 38 -5.20 10.74 -0.69
C THR A 38 -4.58 10.97 0.69
N MET A 39 -3.62 10.16 1.12
CA MET A 39 -2.93 10.35 2.39
C MET A 39 -2.16 11.69 2.43
N LEU A 40 -1.49 12.07 1.35
CA LEU A 40 -0.76 13.35 1.26
C LEU A 40 -1.70 14.56 1.31
N VAL A 41 -2.83 14.51 0.58
CA VAL A 41 -3.81 15.61 0.58
C VAL A 41 -4.45 15.76 1.96
N VAL A 42 -4.93 14.66 2.55
CA VAL A 42 -5.57 14.69 3.86
C VAL A 42 -4.59 15.09 4.94
N GLY A 43 -3.38 14.52 4.94
CA GLY A 43 -2.30 14.87 5.86
C GLY A 43 -1.92 16.35 5.75
N GLY A 44 -1.74 16.87 4.54
CA GLY A 44 -1.42 18.28 4.33
C GLY A 44 -2.50 19.24 4.85
N VAL A 45 -3.79 18.89 4.69
CA VAL A 45 -4.89 19.68 5.28
C VAL A 45 -4.84 19.65 6.81
N MET A 46 -4.56 18.48 7.39
CA MET A 46 -4.42 18.33 8.84
C MET A 46 -3.25 19.17 9.38
N ASP A 47 -2.09 19.11 8.72
CA ASP A 47 -0.89 19.85 9.13
C ASP A 47 -1.11 21.36 9.10
N VAL A 48 -1.81 21.88 8.07
CA VAL A 48 -2.16 23.31 7.98
C VAL A 48 -3.08 23.72 9.13
N LEU A 49 -4.06 22.89 9.49
CA LEU A 49 -4.96 23.16 10.62
C LEU A 49 -4.20 23.12 11.95
N GLU A 50 -3.29 22.17 12.14
CA GLU A 50 -2.47 22.05 13.35
C GLU A 50 -1.55 23.28 13.52
N ILE A 51 -0.88 23.72 12.45
CA ILE A 51 -0.04 24.93 12.44
C ILE A 51 -0.89 26.18 12.76
N ALA A 52 -2.09 26.30 12.19
CA ALA A 52 -2.97 27.44 12.46
C ALA A 52 -3.41 27.48 13.93
N LEU A 53 -3.81 26.34 14.49
CA LEU A 53 -4.19 26.25 15.91
C LEU A 53 -3.00 26.55 16.84
N LEU A 54 -1.81 26.07 16.49
CA LEU A 54 -0.58 26.34 17.23
C LEU A 54 -0.25 27.84 17.22
N ALA A 55 -0.37 28.49 16.05
CA ALA A 55 -0.16 29.93 15.92
C ALA A 55 -1.16 30.74 16.75
N ILE A 56 -2.45 30.36 16.72
CA ILE A 56 -3.51 30.98 17.54
C ILE A 56 -3.19 30.86 19.04
N TRP A 57 -2.75 29.68 19.48
CA TRP A 57 -2.33 29.49 20.87
C TRP A 57 -1.18 30.41 21.27
N ILE A 58 -0.14 30.51 20.44
CA ILE A 58 1.03 31.37 20.70
C ILE A 58 0.62 32.85 20.75
N MET A 59 -0.26 33.30 19.85
CA MET A 59 -0.69 34.70 19.79
C MET A 59 -1.62 35.11 20.94
N ILE A 60 -2.56 34.23 21.34
CA ILE A 60 -3.56 34.54 22.37
C ILE A 60 -3.05 34.16 23.77
N GLY A 61 -2.12 33.22 23.87
CA GLY A 61 -1.68 32.62 25.14
C GLY A 61 -2.67 31.63 25.75
N ASN A 62 -3.78 31.34 25.08
CA ASN A 62 -4.81 30.40 25.54
C ASN A 62 -4.70 29.05 24.82
N TRP A 63 -4.41 27.99 25.57
CA TRP A 63 -4.22 26.62 25.05
C TRP A 63 -5.52 25.85 24.80
N VAL A 64 -6.65 26.34 25.33
CA VAL A 64 -7.97 25.69 25.19
C VAL A 64 -8.38 25.48 23.73
N PRO A 65 -8.37 26.48 22.82
CA PRO A 65 -8.75 26.28 21.42
C PRO A 65 -7.84 25.27 20.70
N PHE A 66 -6.55 25.21 21.07
CA PHE A 66 -5.62 24.24 20.51
C PHE A 66 -5.99 22.81 20.87
N VAL A 67 -6.26 22.54 22.16
CA VAL A 67 -6.63 21.19 22.60
C VAL A 67 -7.99 20.74 22.06
N ILE A 68 -8.98 21.64 21.99
CA ILE A 68 -10.27 21.32 21.36
C ILE A 68 -10.08 21.00 19.88
N GLY A 69 -9.26 21.77 19.16
CA GLY A 69 -8.98 21.56 17.75
C GLY A 69 -8.16 20.30 17.45
N LEU A 70 -7.32 19.84 18.38
CA LEU A 70 -6.56 18.60 18.23
C LEU A 70 -7.44 17.35 18.21
N VAL A 71 -8.56 17.33 18.93
CA VAL A 71 -9.46 16.16 18.99
C VAL A 71 -9.92 15.70 17.60
N PRO A 72 -10.55 16.55 16.75
CA PRO A 72 -10.95 16.13 15.41
C PRO A 72 -9.75 15.80 14.51
N ILE A 73 -8.60 16.48 14.66
CA ILE A 73 -7.37 16.18 13.90
C ILE A 73 -6.89 14.77 14.20
N VAL A 74 -6.82 14.38 15.48
CA VAL A 74 -6.43 13.03 15.88
C VAL A 74 -7.41 11.98 15.34
N LEU A 75 -8.72 12.24 15.41
CA LEU A 75 -9.74 11.32 14.86
C LEU A 75 -9.58 11.13 13.35
N LEU A 76 -9.31 12.21 12.60
CA LEU A 76 -8.99 12.13 11.17
C LEU A 76 -7.71 11.34 10.91
N GLY A 77 -6.67 11.54 11.72
CA GLY A 77 -5.40 10.80 11.66
C GLY A 77 -5.57 9.29 11.86
N VAL A 78 -6.41 8.90 12.82
CA VAL A 78 -6.77 7.49 13.02
C VAL A 78 -7.58 6.97 11.82
N GLY A 79 -8.55 7.74 11.35
CA GLY A 79 -9.37 7.38 10.20
C GLY A 79 -8.56 7.13 8.92
N ILE A 80 -7.64 8.04 8.57
CA ILE A 80 -6.77 7.89 7.39
C ILE A 80 -5.80 6.72 7.54
N SER A 81 -5.30 6.46 8.75
CA SER A 81 -4.44 5.32 9.04
C SER A 81 -5.17 3.99 8.85
N VAL A 82 -6.42 3.90 9.32
CA VAL A 82 -7.29 2.72 9.10
C VAL A 82 -7.63 2.56 7.63
N TYR A 83 -7.96 3.65 6.92
CA TYR A 83 -8.18 3.63 5.48
C TYR A 83 -6.96 3.06 4.75
N TYR A 84 -5.78 3.63 4.98
CA TYR A 84 -4.53 3.18 4.37
C TYR A 84 -4.30 1.69 4.65
N PHE A 85 -4.41 1.26 5.91
CA PHE A 85 -4.22 -0.14 6.31
C PHE A 85 -5.16 -1.11 5.58
N ARG A 86 -6.41 -0.72 5.32
CA ARG A 86 -7.38 -1.56 4.58
C ARG A 86 -7.14 -1.54 3.08
N SER A 87 -6.54 -0.48 2.55
CA SER A 87 -6.31 -0.29 1.12
C SER A 87 -5.01 -0.90 0.60
N VAL A 88 -4.09 -1.31 1.48
CA VAL A 88 -2.79 -1.89 1.09
C VAL A 88 -2.62 -3.33 1.54
N ALA A 89 -1.81 -4.07 0.80
CA ALA A 89 -1.33 -5.41 1.13
C ALA A 89 0.15 -5.53 0.72
N TYR A 90 0.82 -6.60 1.15
CA TYR A 90 2.26 -6.78 0.96
C TYR A 90 2.57 -8.06 0.22
N LEU A 91 3.35 -7.96 -0.85
CA LEU A 91 3.87 -9.09 -1.60
C LEU A 91 5.28 -9.46 -1.10
N CYS A 92 5.47 -10.72 -0.70
CA CYS A 92 6.79 -11.23 -0.32
C CYS A 92 7.62 -11.55 -1.57
N PRO A 93 8.88 -11.10 -1.69
CA PRO A 93 9.73 -11.41 -2.84
C PRO A 93 10.26 -12.85 -2.87
N ASN A 94 10.18 -13.58 -1.74
CA ASN A 94 10.72 -14.95 -1.65
C ASN A 94 9.68 -16.02 -2.00
N CYS A 95 8.46 -15.91 -1.44
CA CYS A 95 7.39 -16.90 -1.65
C CYS A 95 6.20 -16.36 -2.45
N HIS A 96 6.25 -15.10 -2.91
CA HIS A 96 5.20 -14.43 -3.66
C HIS A 96 3.81 -14.44 -2.97
N THR A 97 3.76 -14.76 -1.68
CA THR A 97 2.52 -14.69 -0.90
C THR A 97 2.18 -13.23 -0.63
N VAL A 98 0.91 -12.87 -0.84
CA VAL A 98 0.37 -11.61 -0.37
C VAL A 98 -0.22 -11.76 1.01
N PHE A 99 0.19 -10.88 1.93
CA PHE A 99 -0.25 -10.91 3.31
C PHE A 99 -0.55 -9.50 3.82
N ARG A 100 -1.29 -9.44 4.93
CA ARG A 100 -1.50 -8.19 5.68
C ARG A 100 -0.83 -8.28 7.06
N PRO A 101 0.23 -7.51 7.33
CA PRO A 101 0.85 -7.47 8.65
C PRO A 101 -0.11 -6.90 9.70
N LYS A 102 0.16 -7.15 10.98
CA LYS A 102 -0.52 -6.45 12.08
C LYS A 102 -0.28 -4.95 11.98
N PHE A 103 -1.30 -4.13 12.25
CA PHE A 103 -1.23 -2.66 12.15
C PHE A 103 -0.04 -2.05 12.91
N SER A 104 0.27 -2.54 14.12
CA SER A 104 1.41 -2.03 14.90
C SER A 104 2.76 -2.33 14.24
N ARG A 105 2.98 -3.59 13.81
CA ARG A 105 4.20 -4.02 13.11
C ARG A 105 4.39 -3.30 11.80
N MET A 106 3.28 -3.14 11.09
CA MET A 106 3.17 -2.32 9.92
C MET A 106 3.66 -0.91 10.26
N PHE A 107 2.94 -0.17 11.10
CA PHE A 107 3.20 1.24 11.44
C PHE A 107 4.67 1.53 11.82
N TRP A 108 5.28 0.69 12.66
CA TRP A 108 6.64 0.90 13.20
C TRP A 108 7.79 0.41 12.32
N SER A 109 7.51 -0.26 11.20
CA SER A 109 8.58 -0.78 10.34
C SER A 109 9.21 0.28 9.44
N ALA A 110 10.47 0.04 9.06
CA ALA A 110 11.18 0.87 8.10
C ALA A 110 10.42 0.90 6.76
N HIS A 111 10.22 2.11 6.23
CA HIS A 111 9.37 2.36 5.09
C HIS A 111 10.14 3.05 3.96
N THR A 112 9.87 2.61 2.74
CA THR A 112 10.01 3.42 1.53
C THR A 112 8.62 3.65 0.93
N PRO A 113 8.42 4.59 0.00
CA PRO A 113 7.09 4.85 -0.59
C PRO A 113 6.47 3.67 -1.35
N TYR A 114 7.21 2.57 -1.58
CA TYR A 114 6.78 1.44 -2.39
C TYR A 114 7.01 0.08 -1.73
N SER A 115 7.71 0.04 -0.59
CA SER A 115 8.05 -1.19 0.12
C SER A 115 8.28 -0.93 1.59
N ARG A 116 8.09 -1.97 2.39
CA ARG A 116 8.22 -1.90 3.84
C ARG A 116 8.95 -3.12 4.38
N LYS A 117 9.80 -2.93 5.37
CA LYS A 117 10.57 -4.03 5.96
C LYS A 117 9.69 -4.85 6.90
N LEU A 118 9.32 -6.05 6.46
CA LEU A 118 8.37 -6.91 7.17
C LEU A 118 8.86 -8.36 7.16
N VAL A 119 8.43 -9.10 8.18
CA VAL A 119 8.62 -10.55 8.24
C VAL A 119 7.39 -11.22 7.62
N CYS A 120 7.59 -11.97 6.54
CA CYS A 120 6.54 -12.74 5.89
C CYS A 120 5.99 -13.82 6.84
N PRO A 121 4.66 -13.94 7.03
CA PRO A 121 4.09 -14.96 7.91
C PRO A 121 4.23 -16.38 7.34
N ASN A 122 4.32 -16.53 6.03
CA ASN A 122 4.41 -17.82 5.35
C ASN A 122 5.84 -18.39 5.35
N CYS A 123 6.81 -17.64 4.80
CA CYS A 123 8.18 -18.12 4.62
C CYS A 123 9.20 -17.54 5.63
N ARG A 124 8.76 -16.66 6.54
CA ARG A 124 9.62 -15.96 7.53
C ARG A 124 10.76 -15.13 6.93
N TYR A 125 10.69 -14.80 5.64
CA TYR A 125 11.60 -13.83 5.04
C TYR A 125 11.46 -12.48 5.75
N ASP A 126 12.58 -11.97 6.29
CA ASP A 126 12.69 -10.64 6.89
C ASP A 126 13.41 -9.71 5.92
N GLY A 127 12.66 -8.82 5.28
CA GLY A 127 13.21 -7.93 4.29
C GLY A 127 12.16 -7.00 3.69
N TRP A 128 12.50 -6.41 2.55
CA TRP A 128 11.64 -5.45 1.87
C TRP A 128 10.50 -6.16 1.14
N CYS A 129 9.29 -6.04 1.68
CA CYS A 129 8.08 -6.53 1.03
C CYS A 129 7.44 -5.41 0.21
N LEU A 130 6.98 -5.72 -1.00
CA LEU A 130 6.44 -4.74 -1.95
C LEU A 130 5.00 -4.39 -1.61
N GLU A 131 4.69 -3.09 -1.59
CA GLU A 131 3.32 -2.62 -1.39
C GLU A 131 2.48 -2.82 -2.64
N VAL A 132 1.31 -3.46 -2.48
CA VAL A 132 0.33 -3.70 -3.53
C VAL A 132 -1.05 -3.23 -3.07
N PRO A 133 -1.89 -2.66 -3.96
CA PRO A 133 -3.24 -2.29 -3.58
C PRO A 133 -4.06 -3.54 -3.22
N ALA A 134 -4.77 -3.48 -2.09
CA ALA A 134 -5.64 -4.56 -1.60
C ALA A 134 -6.72 -4.98 -2.60
N ALA A 135 -7.17 -4.07 -3.46
CA ALA A 135 -8.16 -4.35 -4.50
C ALA A 135 -7.61 -5.17 -5.68
N HIS A 136 -6.29 -5.42 -5.73
CA HIS A 136 -5.63 -6.10 -6.84
C HIS A 136 -5.03 -7.46 -6.44
N THR A 137 -5.30 -7.93 -5.23
CA THR A 137 -4.86 -9.25 -4.74
C THR A 137 -5.80 -10.38 -5.18
N GLY A 138 -6.66 -10.16 -6.18
CA GLY A 138 -7.72 -11.09 -6.58
C GLY A 138 -7.36 -12.08 -7.69
N THR A 139 -6.16 -11.99 -8.27
CA THR A 139 -5.71 -12.89 -9.34
C THR A 139 -4.19 -12.99 -9.27
N ASP A 140 -3.68 -14.17 -8.94
CA ASP A 140 -2.35 -14.56 -9.34
C ASP A 140 -2.35 -14.73 -10.88
N MET A 141 -1.48 -14.01 -11.58
CA MET A 141 -1.44 -14.04 -13.06
C MET A 141 -0.84 -15.34 -13.62
N GLU A 142 -0.26 -16.18 -12.76
CA GLU A 142 0.37 -17.45 -13.15
C GLU A 142 -0.59 -18.64 -13.03
N THR A 143 -1.57 -18.58 -12.12
CA THR A 143 -2.47 -19.69 -11.78
C THR A 143 -3.95 -19.35 -11.96
N GLY A 144 -4.33 -18.06 -12.05
CA GLY A 144 -5.73 -17.65 -12.22
C GLY A 144 -6.63 -17.99 -11.03
N GLU A 145 -6.02 -18.30 -9.89
CA GLU A 145 -6.66 -18.64 -8.64
C GLU A 145 -6.83 -17.37 -7.75
N PRO A 146 -7.87 -17.33 -6.91
CA PRO A 146 -8.02 -16.25 -5.94
C PRO A 146 -6.87 -16.33 -4.94
N MET A 147 -6.02 -15.29 -4.91
CA MET A 147 -4.91 -15.22 -3.97
C MET A 147 -5.47 -15.23 -2.53
N ILE A 148 -5.26 -16.33 -1.82
CA ILE A 148 -5.66 -16.47 -0.42
C ILE A 148 -4.85 -15.45 0.38
N ILE A 149 -5.53 -14.43 0.91
CA ILE A 149 -4.91 -13.50 1.86
C ILE A 149 -4.73 -14.28 3.17
N VAL A 150 -3.50 -14.70 3.45
CA VAL A 150 -3.10 -15.36 4.69
C VAL A 150 -2.69 -14.33 5.74
#